data_AF-A0A954VSN3-F1
#
_entry.id   AF-A0A954VSN3-F1
#
_cell.length_a   1.000
_cell.length_b   1.000
_cell.length_c   1.000
_cell.angle_alpha   90.00
_cell.angle_beta   90.00
_cell.angle_gamma   90.00
#
_symmetry.space_group_name_H-M   'P 1'
#
loop_
_entity.id
_entity.type
_entity.pdbx_description
1 polymer ?
#
loop_
_entity_poly.entity_id
_entity_poly.type
_entity_poly.pdbx_seq_one_letter_code
_entity_poly.pdbx_strand_id
1 'polypeptide(L)'
;PAELKPFHVEEWVDSYRLSTTSRRNYFRTIKRCLNWAERQGYIDKNPIEFLEVPSADRKDTYVSPEQFEELLTYVVDPFLRDLLVVTYTTGCRPQESLRVQCRHVELKNKRWVFPQKEAKCKKGPRIVYLTDDALSITKKLLDDSKPNQFLFRNNRGHSWTTEAVNCAFDRIQTRMGKRVLEGKGFVLSPKEITRFLPSLKPTRLIKGKPHTKTKAELRCEAKVKLMRKKAREVAPRYSLYALRHSWATNALQAGVDALTVAILMGHRDPSMLAKVYQHLQHNPEHMLEQARKAASGTIIESRKC
;
A
#
# COMPACT_ATOMS: atom_id res chain seq x y z
N PRO A 1 17.63 -14.44 32.56
CA PRO A 1 16.68 -15.03 31.56
C PRO A 1 15.70 -16.05 32.16
N ALA A 2 16.09 -16.79 33.21
CA ALA A 2 15.29 -17.86 33.82
C ALA A 2 13.88 -17.47 34.33
N GLU A 3 13.61 -16.16 34.49
CA GLU A 3 12.31 -15.67 34.96
C GLU A 3 11.37 -15.20 33.84
N LEU A 4 11.87 -15.03 32.60
CA LEU A 4 11.00 -14.61 31.49
C LEU A 4 10.01 -15.74 31.16
N LYS A 5 8.74 -15.41 30.98
CA LYS A 5 7.65 -16.35 30.67
C LYS A 5 6.76 -15.74 29.60
N PRO A 6 5.98 -16.53 28.85
CA PRO A 6 5.09 -16.01 27.82
C PRO A 6 4.19 -14.85 28.31
N PHE A 7 3.59 -14.99 29.49
CA PHE A 7 2.68 -13.97 30.03
C PHE A 7 3.37 -12.61 30.29
N HIS A 8 4.67 -12.59 30.67
CA HIS A 8 5.41 -11.33 30.84
C HIS A 8 5.50 -10.56 29.52
N VAL A 9 5.62 -11.28 28.40
CA VAL A 9 5.65 -10.67 27.07
C VAL A 9 4.26 -10.21 26.65
N GLU A 10 3.23 -11.00 26.93
CA GLU A 10 1.83 -10.64 26.67
C GLU A 10 1.43 -9.37 27.42
N GLU A 11 1.63 -9.33 28.74
CA GLU A 11 1.35 -8.19 29.60
C GLU A 11 2.10 -6.92 29.12
N TRP A 12 3.38 -7.06 28.78
CA TRP A 12 4.17 -5.95 28.25
C TRP A 12 3.62 -5.44 26.91
N VAL A 13 3.28 -6.32 25.97
CA VAL A 13 2.70 -5.89 24.68
C VAL A 13 1.31 -5.30 24.86
N ASP A 14 0.49 -5.86 25.73
CA ASP A 14 -0.89 -5.44 25.98
C ASP A 14 -0.97 -4.14 26.80
N SER A 15 0.14 -3.72 27.43
CA SER A 15 0.30 -2.37 28.01
C SER A 15 0.22 -1.24 26.97
N TYR A 16 0.42 -1.56 25.69
CA TYR A 16 0.33 -0.62 24.58
C TYR A 16 -1.02 -0.71 23.86
N ARG A 17 -1.57 0.44 23.44
CA ARG A 17 -2.73 0.49 22.53
C ARG A 17 -2.31 0.20 21.08
N LEU A 18 -2.15 -1.07 20.74
CA LEU A 18 -1.64 -1.53 19.44
C LEU A 18 -2.73 -2.15 18.55
N SER A 19 -2.49 -2.13 17.24
CA SER A 19 -3.26 -2.95 16.29
C SER A 19 -2.86 -4.42 16.38
N THR A 20 -3.72 -5.35 15.95
CA THR A 20 -3.43 -6.80 15.89
C THR A 20 -2.11 -7.10 15.17
N THR A 21 -1.88 -6.46 14.02
CA THR A 21 -0.64 -6.63 13.25
C THR A 21 0.58 -6.11 14.00
N SER A 22 0.45 -4.97 14.69
CA SER A 22 1.53 -4.44 15.52
C SER A 22 1.83 -5.39 16.68
N ARG A 23 0.81 -5.82 17.43
CA ARG A 23 0.91 -6.82 18.51
C ARG A 23 1.64 -8.09 18.04
N ARG A 24 1.20 -8.66 16.92
CA ARG A 24 1.85 -9.81 16.25
C ARG A 24 3.33 -9.54 15.96
N ASN A 25 3.69 -8.36 15.46
CA ASN A 25 5.07 -8.02 15.13
C ASN A 25 5.97 -7.90 16.37
N TYR A 26 5.46 -7.40 17.49
CA TYR A 26 6.19 -7.40 18.77
C TYR A 26 6.52 -8.83 19.20
N PHE A 27 5.52 -9.71 19.30
CA PHE A 27 5.73 -11.11 19.67
C PHE A 27 6.71 -11.82 18.73
N ARG A 28 6.57 -11.64 17.41
CA ARG A 28 7.50 -12.21 16.43
C ARG A 28 8.93 -11.72 16.61
N THR A 29 9.12 -10.45 16.94
CA THR A 29 10.45 -9.85 17.09
C THR A 29 11.15 -10.38 18.33
N ILE A 30 10.44 -10.41 19.47
CA ILE A 30 10.99 -10.93 20.73
C ILE A 30 11.32 -12.41 20.59
N LYS A 31 10.38 -13.22 20.07
CA LYS A 31 10.60 -14.66 19.83
C LYS A 31 11.78 -14.91 18.90
N ARG A 32 11.96 -14.09 17.85
CA ARG A 32 13.10 -14.18 16.94
C ARG A 32 14.43 -13.85 17.62
N CYS A 33 14.44 -12.85 18.50
CA CYS A 33 15.62 -12.48 19.29
C CYS A 33 16.06 -13.63 20.19
N LEU A 34 15.13 -14.23 20.93
CA LEU A 34 15.43 -15.33 21.85
C LEU A 34 15.81 -16.63 21.12
N ASN A 35 15.16 -16.94 20.00
CA ASN A 35 15.60 -18.04 19.12
C ASN A 35 17.01 -17.81 18.54
N TRP A 36 17.42 -16.55 18.36
CA TRP A 36 18.79 -16.25 17.94
C TRP A 36 19.76 -16.42 19.12
N ALA A 37 19.41 -15.92 20.30
CA ALA A 37 20.23 -16.04 21.51
C ALA A 37 20.50 -17.51 21.88
N GLU A 38 19.48 -18.37 21.80
CA GLU A 38 19.59 -19.83 22.02
C GLU A 38 20.56 -20.47 21.02
N ARG A 39 20.42 -20.16 19.73
CA ARG A 39 21.33 -20.68 18.68
C ARG A 39 22.77 -20.19 18.79
N GLN A 40 23.02 -19.12 19.53
CA GLN A 40 24.37 -18.62 19.79
C GLN A 40 24.92 -19.11 21.14
N GLY A 41 24.14 -19.87 21.91
CA GLY A 41 24.54 -20.36 23.22
C GLY A 41 24.49 -19.30 24.34
N TYR A 42 23.84 -18.15 24.12
CA TYR A 42 23.66 -17.14 25.18
C TYR A 42 22.60 -17.55 26.22
N ILE A 43 21.69 -18.44 25.84
CA ILE A 43 20.68 -19.06 26.71
C ILE A 43 20.58 -20.54 26.35
N ASP A 44 20.30 -21.39 27.34
CA ASP A 44 20.18 -22.83 27.11
C ASP A 44 18.92 -23.19 26.30
N LYS A 45 17.81 -22.46 26.56
CA LYS A 45 16.53 -22.67 25.88
C LYS A 45 15.75 -21.37 25.77
N ASN A 46 15.00 -21.19 24.69
CA ASN A 46 14.06 -20.07 24.57
C ASN A 46 12.91 -20.18 25.59
N PRO A 47 12.80 -19.27 26.58
CA PRO A 47 11.78 -19.33 27.63
C PRO A 47 10.36 -19.02 27.15
N ILE A 48 10.21 -18.52 25.92
CA ILE A 48 8.91 -18.21 25.30
C ILE A 48 8.69 -19.01 24.00
N GLU A 49 9.31 -20.19 23.88
CA GLU A 49 9.15 -21.09 22.73
C GLU A 49 7.67 -21.32 22.39
N PHE A 50 6.83 -21.48 23.42
CA PHE A 50 5.39 -21.73 23.28
C PHE A 50 4.50 -20.49 23.28
N LEU A 51 5.08 -19.27 23.30
CA LEU A 51 4.28 -18.05 23.15
C LEU A 51 3.50 -18.10 21.83
N GLU A 52 2.18 -18.00 21.95
CA GLU A 52 1.27 -17.96 20.82
C GLU A 52 1.34 -16.60 20.12
N VAL A 53 1.45 -16.64 18.79
CA VAL A 53 1.50 -15.43 17.98
C VAL A 53 0.16 -15.30 17.26
N PRO A 54 -0.62 -14.24 17.52
CA PRO A 54 -1.93 -14.07 16.93
C PRO A 54 -1.81 -14.00 15.41
N SER A 55 -2.83 -14.48 14.70
CA SER A 55 -2.90 -14.41 13.24
C SER A 55 -2.84 -12.96 12.75
N ALA A 56 -2.43 -12.76 11.50
CA ALA A 56 -2.45 -11.42 10.92
C ALA A 56 -3.85 -11.15 10.37
N ASP A 57 -4.43 -10.00 10.73
CA ASP A 57 -5.63 -9.51 10.07
C ASP A 57 -5.31 -9.23 8.60
N ARG A 58 -6.16 -9.71 7.70
CA ARG A 58 -6.09 -9.37 6.28
C ARG A 58 -6.94 -8.13 6.05
N LYS A 59 -6.31 -7.05 5.60
CA LYS A 59 -6.99 -5.86 5.08
C LYS A 59 -6.92 -5.90 3.57
N ASP A 60 -7.90 -6.54 2.95
CA ASP A 60 -8.02 -6.55 1.49
C ASP A 60 -8.83 -5.31 1.08
N THR A 61 -8.12 -4.23 0.76
CA THR A 61 -8.73 -3.08 0.08
C THR A 61 -8.60 -3.31 -1.42
N TYR A 62 -9.67 -3.84 -2.01
CA TYR A 62 -9.83 -3.90 -3.46
C TYR A 62 -10.30 -2.53 -3.98
N VAL A 63 -9.71 -2.09 -5.10
CA VAL A 63 -10.00 -0.86 -5.81
C VAL A 63 -10.37 -1.23 -7.25
N SER A 64 -11.67 -1.29 -7.54
CA SER A 64 -12.16 -1.56 -8.89
C SER A 64 -11.70 -0.48 -9.89
N PRO A 65 -11.75 -0.74 -11.20
CA PRO A 65 -11.43 0.28 -12.21
C PRO A 65 -12.23 1.58 -12.02
N GLU A 66 -13.53 1.47 -11.71
CA GLU A 66 -14.43 2.61 -11.49
C GLU A 66 -14.04 3.38 -10.22
N GLN A 67 -13.72 2.66 -9.14
CA GLN A 67 -13.24 3.28 -7.90
C GLN A 67 -11.88 3.95 -8.09
N PHE A 68 -11.03 3.41 -8.96
CA PHE A 68 -9.75 4.02 -9.29
C PHE A 68 -9.93 5.30 -10.09
N GLU A 69 -10.82 5.32 -11.08
CA GLU A 69 -11.16 6.55 -11.80
C GLU A 69 -11.78 7.60 -10.87
N GLU A 70 -12.69 7.21 -9.98
CA GLU A 70 -13.25 8.10 -8.96
C GLU A 70 -12.14 8.67 -8.06
N LEU A 71 -11.22 7.82 -7.58
CA LEU A 71 -10.07 8.22 -6.77
C LEU A 71 -9.24 9.29 -7.48
N LEU A 72 -8.98 9.11 -8.78
CA LEU A 72 -8.20 10.03 -9.60
C LEU A 72 -8.85 11.42 -9.73
N THR A 73 -10.17 11.54 -9.62
CA THR A 73 -10.86 12.85 -9.59
C THR A 73 -10.48 13.71 -8.38
N TYR A 74 -10.05 13.07 -7.29
CA TYR A 74 -9.56 13.78 -6.11
C TYR A 74 -8.06 14.08 -6.21
N VAL A 75 -7.33 13.58 -7.21
CA VAL A 75 -5.88 13.79 -7.29
C VAL A 75 -5.57 15.13 -7.95
N VAL A 76 -5.22 16.12 -7.13
CA VAL A 76 -4.89 17.49 -7.59
C VAL A 76 -3.48 17.58 -8.20
N ASP A 77 -2.53 16.79 -7.69
CA ASP A 77 -1.13 16.85 -8.11
C ASP A 77 -0.91 15.95 -9.35
N PRO A 78 -0.60 16.50 -10.53
CA PRO A 78 -0.41 15.71 -11.75
C PRO A 78 0.77 14.73 -11.64
N PHE A 79 1.83 15.10 -10.89
CA PHE A 79 2.98 14.21 -10.68
C PHE A 79 2.60 12.98 -9.84
N LEU A 80 1.69 13.15 -8.88
CA LEU A 80 1.13 12.03 -8.15
C LEU A 80 0.20 11.22 -9.04
N ARG A 81 -0.64 11.86 -9.86
CA ARG A 81 -1.55 11.19 -10.79
C ARG A 81 -0.81 10.19 -11.67
N ASP A 82 0.28 10.64 -12.30
CA ASP A 82 1.15 9.80 -13.13
C ASP A 82 1.68 8.58 -12.36
N LEU A 83 2.20 8.79 -11.15
CA LEU A 83 2.70 7.72 -10.29
C LEU A 83 1.61 6.69 -9.94
N LEU A 84 0.40 7.15 -9.63
CA LEU A 84 -0.72 6.29 -9.27
C LEU A 84 -1.19 5.45 -10.46
N VAL A 85 -1.39 6.08 -11.63
CA VAL A 85 -1.80 5.40 -12.87
C VAL A 85 -0.81 4.30 -13.21
N VAL A 86 0.49 4.61 -13.26
CA VAL A 86 1.50 3.62 -13.62
C VAL A 86 1.59 2.49 -12.59
N THR A 87 1.47 2.80 -11.29
CA THR A 87 1.47 1.77 -10.25
C THR A 87 0.24 0.86 -10.36
N TYR A 88 -0.93 1.43 -10.69
CA TYR A 88 -2.17 0.68 -10.85
C TYR A 88 -2.18 -0.19 -12.11
N THR A 89 -1.65 0.27 -13.24
CA THR A 89 -1.73 -0.45 -14.52
C THR A 89 -0.63 -1.48 -14.73
N THR A 90 0.50 -1.35 -14.02
CA THR A 90 1.63 -2.30 -14.14
C THR A 90 1.69 -3.34 -13.03
N GLY A 91 0.98 -3.12 -11.92
CA GLY A 91 1.07 -3.96 -10.73
C GLY A 91 2.48 -4.03 -10.13
N CYS A 92 3.39 -3.11 -10.46
CA CYS A 92 4.75 -3.10 -9.94
C CYS A 92 4.75 -2.90 -8.40
N ARG A 93 5.85 -3.25 -7.74
CA ARG A 93 5.94 -3.00 -6.30
C ARG A 93 5.96 -1.49 -6.07
N PRO A 94 5.37 -0.98 -4.97
CA PRO A 94 5.47 0.44 -4.65
C PRO A 94 6.91 0.95 -4.65
N GLN A 95 7.87 0.18 -4.13
CA GLN A 95 9.27 0.60 -4.16
C GLN A 95 9.90 0.57 -5.56
N GLU A 96 9.38 -0.22 -6.49
CA GLU A 96 9.82 -0.25 -7.90
C GLU A 96 9.40 1.07 -8.58
N SER A 97 8.14 1.51 -8.44
CA SER A 97 7.70 2.81 -9.00
C SER A 97 8.31 4.03 -8.29
N LEU A 98 8.60 3.94 -6.99
CA LEU A 98 9.26 5.04 -6.26
C LEU A 98 10.76 5.18 -6.57
N ARG A 99 11.41 4.11 -7.07
CA ARG A 99 12.88 4.08 -7.25
C ARG A 99 13.32 3.93 -8.70
N VAL A 100 12.40 3.75 -9.64
CA VAL A 100 12.74 3.70 -11.07
C VAL A 100 13.48 4.97 -11.47
N GLN A 101 14.56 4.79 -12.22
CA GLN A 101 15.40 5.85 -12.77
C GLN A 101 15.34 5.77 -14.29
N CYS A 102 15.68 6.85 -14.98
CA CYS A 102 15.60 6.91 -16.43
C CYS A 102 16.46 5.83 -17.10
N ARG A 103 17.63 5.50 -16.52
CA ARG A 103 18.50 4.38 -16.97
C ARG A 103 17.86 2.99 -16.91
N HIS A 104 16.77 2.82 -16.17
CA HIS A 104 16.05 1.55 -16.12
C HIS A 104 15.05 1.41 -17.27
N VAL A 105 14.75 2.48 -18.00
CA VAL A 105 13.73 2.45 -19.05
C VAL A 105 14.31 1.90 -20.35
N GLU A 106 13.67 0.85 -20.87
CA GLU A 106 13.99 0.27 -22.16
C GLU A 106 12.78 0.43 -23.10
N LEU A 107 12.74 1.55 -23.82
CA LEU A 107 11.59 1.94 -24.66
C LEU A 107 11.28 0.93 -25.77
N LYS A 108 12.32 0.36 -26.41
CA LYS A 108 12.17 -0.63 -27.49
C LYS A 108 11.31 -1.83 -27.07
N ASN A 109 11.49 -2.28 -25.83
CA ASN A 109 10.81 -3.44 -25.28
C ASN A 109 9.68 -3.07 -24.30
N LYS A 110 9.26 -1.79 -24.28
CA LYS A 110 8.19 -1.26 -23.42
C LYS A 110 8.30 -1.72 -21.97
N ARG A 111 9.47 -1.62 -21.36
CA ARG A 111 9.72 -2.17 -20.01
C ARG A 111 10.66 -1.32 -19.17
N TRP A 112 10.56 -1.48 -17.85
CA TRP A 112 11.61 -1.09 -16.92
C TRP A 112 12.43 -2.32 -16.53
N VAL A 113 13.75 -2.19 -16.51
CA VAL A 113 14.70 -3.25 -16.16
C VAL A 113 15.53 -2.81 -14.96
N PHE A 114 15.27 -3.44 -13.81
CA PHE A 114 16.08 -3.28 -12.62
C PHE A 114 17.16 -4.36 -12.60
N PRO A 115 18.46 -4.00 -12.51
CA PRO A 115 19.53 -4.97 -12.40
C PRO A 115 19.36 -5.91 -11.20
N GLN A 116 19.94 -7.10 -11.26
CA GLN A 116 19.85 -8.11 -10.18
C GLN A 116 20.25 -7.56 -8.81
N LYS A 117 21.25 -6.67 -8.75
CA LYS A 117 21.72 -6.02 -7.51
C LYS A 117 20.66 -5.11 -6.87
N GLU A 118 19.74 -4.60 -7.68
CA GLU A 118 18.64 -3.71 -7.27
C GLU A 118 17.31 -4.47 -7.09
N ALA A 119 17.22 -5.70 -7.63
CA ALA A 119 16.06 -6.55 -7.49
C ALA A 119 15.93 -7.13 -6.07
N LYS A 120 14.74 -7.01 -5.46
CA LYS A 120 14.46 -7.49 -4.09
C LYS A 120 14.85 -8.95 -3.85
N CYS A 121 14.69 -9.81 -4.86
CA CYS A 121 14.90 -11.26 -4.73
C CYS A 121 16.32 -11.71 -5.12
N LYS A 122 17.12 -10.83 -5.76
CA LYS A 122 18.50 -11.08 -6.22
C LYS A 122 18.71 -12.36 -7.07
N LYS A 123 17.66 -12.98 -7.60
CA LYS A 123 17.75 -14.18 -8.46
C LYS A 123 18.04 -13.87 -9.93
N GLY A 124 17.75 -12.63 -10.35
CA GLY A 124 17.92 -12.15 -11.72
C GLY A 124 17.44 -10.70 -11.84
N PRO A 125 17.50 -10.09 -13.02
CA PRO A 125 16.93 -8.77 -13.25
C PRO A 125 15.42 -8.79 -12.98
N ARG A 126 14.90 -7.69 -12.42
CA ARG A 126 13.46 -7.51 -12.24
C ARG A 126 12.94 -6.66 -13.40
N ILE A 127 12.04 -7.23 -14.18
CA ILE A 127 11.41 -6.57 -15.32
C ILE A 127 9.98 -6.15 -14.95
N VAL A 128 9.61 -4.92 -15.29
CA VAL A 128 8.23 -4.41 -15.22
C VAL A 128 7.80 -4.06 -16.64
N TYR A 129 6.81 -4.77 -17.19
CA TYR A 129 6.26 -4.46 -18.51
C TYR A 129 5.25 -3.31 -18.41
N LEU A 130 5.27 -2.43 -19.41
CA LEU A 130 4.47 -1.21 -19.45
C LEU A 130 3.27 -1.41 -20.38
N THR A 131 2.08 -1.12 -19.86
CA THR A 131 0.88 -0.89 -20.66
C THR A 131 1.07 0.38 -21.50
N ASP A 132 0.18 0.63 -22.47
CA ASP A 132 0.31 1.81 -23.32
C ASP A 132 0.18 3.13 -22.53
N ASP A 133 -0.70 3.19 -21.52
CA ASP A 133 -0.77 4.33 -20.60
C ASP A 133 0.53 4.51 -19.81
N ALA A 134 1.07 3.42 -19.27
CA ALA A 134 2.30 3.47 -18.50
C ALA A 134 3.51 3.86 -19.36
N LEU A 135 3.52 3.41 -20.61
CA LEU A 135 4.54 3.77 -21.59
C LEU A 135 4.42 5.24 -21.99
N SER A 136 3.20 5.74 -22.23
CA SER A 136 2.94 7.14 -22.56
C SER A 136 3.46 8.07 -21.45
N ILE A 137 3.10 7.78 -20.21
CA ILE A 137 3.60 8.53 -19.04
C ILE A 137 5.12 8.39 -18.92
N THR A 138 5.67 7.20 -19.10
CA THR A 138 7.12 6.97 -19.04
C THR A 138 7.87 7.80 -20.08
N LYS A 139 7.38 7.86 -21.33
CA LYS A 139 7.97 8.67 -22.40
C LYS A 139 7.94 10.16 -22.05
N LYS A 140 6.77 10.66 -21.66
CA LYS A 140 6.59 12.05 -21.20
C LYS A 140 7.59 12.43 -20.10
N LEU A 141 7.82 11.55 -19.13
CA LEU A 141 8.74 11.81 -18.02
C LEU A 141 10.22 11.69 -18.42
N LEU A 142 10.56 10.99 -19.50
CA LEU A 142 11.93 10.86 -20.00
C LEU A 142 12.42 12.12 -20.72
N ASP A 143 11.54 12.79 -21.47
CA ASP A 143 11.91 13.94 -22.30
C ASP A 143 12.57 15.06 -21.48
N ASP A 144 12.17 15.23 -20.21
CA ASP A 144 12.69 16.24 -19.28
C ASP A 144 13.70 15.68 -18.24
N SER A 145 14.34 14.55 -18.52
CA SER A 145 15.11 13.82 -17.50
C SER A 145 16.49 13.33 -17.94
N LYS A 146 17.45 13.37 -17.01
CA LYS A 146 18.79 12.79 -17.16
C LYS A 146 18.79 11.30 -16.76
N PRO A 147 19.70 10.46 -17.29
CA PRO A 147 19.71 9.01 -17.04
C PRO A 147 19.66 8.57 -15.56
N ASN A 148 20.39 9.24 -14.67
CA ASN A 148 20.46 8.87 -13.24
C ASN A 148 19.38 9.54 -12.38
N GLN A 149 18.46 10.31 -12.97
CA GLN A 149 17.34 10.89 -12.25
C GLN A 149 16.23 9.86 -12.07
N PHE A 150 15.55 9.95 -10.93
CA PHE A 150 14.32 9.20 -10.68
C PHE A 150 13.27 9.61 -11.73
N LEU A 151 12.60 8.62 -12.31
CA LEU A 151 11.60 8.83 -13.35
C LEU A 151 10.39 9.61 -12.78
N PHE A 152 9.91 9.20 -11.59
CA PHE A 152 8.84 9.90 -10.89
C PHE A 152 9.41 10.88 -9.87
N ARG A 153 9.16 12.17 -10.11
CA ARG A 153 9.51 13.28 -9.23
C ARG A 153 8.24 14.00 -8.79
N ASN A 154 8.25 14.59 -7.60
CA ASN A 154 7.18 15.44 -7.11
C ASN A 154 7.30 16.85 -7.72
N ASN A 155 6.36 17.73 -7.38
CA ASN A 155 6.35 19.13 -7.86
C ASN A 155 7.56 19.99 -7.43
N ARG A 156 8.45 19.47 -6.57
CA ARG A 156 9.72 20.12 -6.19
C ARG A 156 10.93 19.51 -6.91
N GLY A 157 10.71 18.59 -7.86
CA GLY A 157 11.79 17.89 -8.58
C GLY A 157 12.48 16.78 -7.79
N HIS A 158 12.04 16.48 -6.57
CA HIS A 158 12.59 15.38 -5.76
C HIS A 158 11.84 14.07 -6.00
N SER A 159 12.49 12.93 -5.77
CA SER A 159 11.81 11.63 -5.80
C SER A 159 10.68 11.55 -4.78
N TRP A 160 9.62 10.82 -5.12
CA TRP A 160 8.59 10.46 -4.15
C TRP A 160 9.16 9.53 -3.07
N THR A 161 8.88 9.84 -1.80
CA THR A 161 9.14 8.93 -0.69
C THR A 161 7.85 8.22 -0.26
N THR A 162 8.00 7.11 0.47
CA THR A 162 6.85 6.38 1.04
C THR A 162 5.99 7.29 1.92
N GLU A 163 6.63 8.14 2.72
CA GLU A 163 5.99 9.09 3.62
C GLU A 163 5.27 10.18 2.86
N ALA A 164 5.87 10.70 1.78
CA ALA A 164 5.26 11.72 0.94
C ALA A 164 3.99 11.19 0.25
N VAL A 165 4.04 9.97 -0.26
CA VAL A 165 2.88 9.30 -0.88
C VAL A 165 1.81 8.97 0.16
N ASN A 166 2.18 8.47 1.34
CA ASN A 166 1.22 8.24 2.42
C ASN A 166 0.52 9.53 2.86
N CYS A 167 1.27 10.63 3.01
CA CYS A 167 0.70 11.94 3.27
C CYS A 167 -0.24 12.38 2.15
N ALA A 168 0.06 12.03 0.90
CA ALA A 168 -0.81 12.35 -0.22
C ALA A 168 -2.12 11.55 -0.19
N PHE A 169 -2.07 10.25 0.11
CA PHE A 169 -3.27 9.44 0.34
C PHE A 169 -4.12 9.96 1.51
N ASP A 170 -3.51 10.42 2.61
CA ASP A 170 -4.25 11.02 3.72
C ASP A 170 -5.00 12.30 3.31
N ARG A 171 -4.37 13.12 2.43
CA ARG A 171 -5.03 14.30 1.84
C ARG A 171 -6.16 13.89 0.91
N ILE A 172 -5.98 12.85 0.11
CA ILE A 172 -7.01 12.31 -0.78
C ILE A 172 -8.20 11.79 0.01
N GLN A 173 -7.98 10.93 1.00
CA GLN A 173 -9.02 10.43 1.92
C GLN A 173 -9.79 11.59 2.57
N THR A 174 -9.07 12.62 3.02
CA THR A 174 -9.71 13.80 3.62
C THR A 174 -10.62 14.53 2.61
N ARG A 175 -10.20 14.68 1.35
CA ARG A 175 -11.02 15.34 0.32
C ARG A 175 -12.25 14.52 -0.04
N MET A 176 -12.08 13.21 -0.22
CA MET A 176 -13.19 12.26 -0.44
C MET A 176 -14.22 12.36 0.69
N GLY A 177 -13.76 12.23 1.93
CA GLY A 177 -14.64 12.24 3.09
C GLY A 177 -15.36 13.57 3.29
N LYS A 178 -14.73 14.70 2.96
CA LYS A 178 -15.41 16.00 2.98
C LYS A 178 -16.56 16.05 1.97
N ARG A 179 -16.36 15.57 0.75
CA ARG A 179 -17.42 15.51 -0.27
C ARG A 179 -18.60 14.64 0.18
N VAL A 180 -18.31 13.51 0.82
CA VAL A 180 -19.34 12.63 1.41
C VAL A 180 -20.12 13.35 2.53
N LEU A 181 -19.43 14.07 3.40
CA LEU A 181 -20.08 14.83 4.49
C LEU A 181 -20.92 16.00 3.95
N GLU A 182 -20.41 16.72 2.94
CA GLU A 182 -21.12 17.80 2.26
C GLU A 182 -22.41 17.30 1.59
N GLY A 183 -22.35 16.17 0.87
CA GLY A 183 -23.54 15.55 0.27
C GLY A 183 -24.57 15.08 1.30
N LYS A 184 -24.17 14.83 2.54
CA LYS A 184 -25.06 14.48 3.67
C LYS A 184 -25.52 15.72 4.46
N GLY A 185 -25.15 16.94 4.06
CA GLY A 185 -25.47 18.16 4.80
C GLY A 185 -24.86 18.20 6.21
N PHE A 186 -23.76 17.49 6.46
CA PHE A 186 -23.17 17.39 7.79
C PHE A 186 -22.57 18.72 8.24
N VAL A 187 -22.92 19.15 9.46
CA VAL A 187 -22.38 20.35 10.11
C VAL A 187 -21.79 19.99 11.47
N LEU A 188 -20.58 20.49 11.75
CA LEU A 188 -19.94 20.32 13.06
C LEU A 188 -20.72 21.05 14.15
N SER A 189 -20.97 20.34 15.26
CA SER A 189 -21.64 20.95 16.41
C SER A 189 -20.71 21.95 17.14
N PRO A 190 -21.22 23.13 17.54
CA PRO A 190 -20.49 24.06 18.41
C PRO A 190 -19.99 23.42 19.71
N LYS A 191 -20.76 22.48 20.28
CA LYS A 191 -20.38 21.76 21.50
C LYS A 191 -19.12 20.90 21.30
N GLU A 192 -19.00 20.24 20.15
CA GLU A 192 -17.83 19.43 19.81
C GLU A 192 -16.57 20.29 19.66
N ILE A 193 -16.71 21.46 19.04
CA ILE A 193 -15.59 22.42 18.88
C ILE A 193 -15.11 22.87 20.26
N THR A 194 -16.01 23.31 21.14
CA THR A 194 -15.66 23.77 22.49
C THR A 194 -14.96 22.69 23.30
N ARG A 195 -15.45 21.44 23.25
CA ARG A 195 -14.82 20.29 23.92
C ARG A 195 -13.43 19.96 23.37
N PHE A 196 -13.15 20.27 22.11
CA PHE A 196 -11.86 19.97 21.48
C PHE A 196 -10.80 21.04 21.73
N LEU A 197 -11.18 22.30 21.99
CA LEU A 197 -10.26 23.43 22.18
C LEU A 197 -9.13 23.16 23.19
N PRO A 198 -9.36 22.54 24.38
CA PRO A 198 -8.30 22.30 25.35
C PRO A 198 -7.18 21.37 24.85
N SER A 199 -7.45 20.56 23.81
CA SER A 199 -6.45 19.66 23.22
C SER A 199 -5.43 20.38 22.32
N LEU A 200 -5.68 21.64 21.97
CA LEU A 200 -4.84 22.41 21.06
C LEU A 200 -3.70 23.11 21.81
N LYS A 201 -2.51 23.07 21.21
CA LYS A 201 -1.39 23.89 21.69
C LYS A 201 -1.75 25.38 21.53
N PRO A 202 -1.65 26.19 22.60
CA PRO A 202 -2.02 27.61 22.58
C PRO A 202 -1.02 28.46 21.78
N THR A 203 0.17 27.94 21.51
CA THR A 203 1.24 28.63 20.79
C THR A 203 1.59 27.96 19.47
N ARG A 204 2.19 28.73 18.55
CA ARG A 204 2.88 28.24 17.35
C ARG A 204 4.25 28.90 17.22
N LEU A 205 5.18 28.24 16.55
CA LEU A 205 6.48 28.85 16.23
C LEU A 205 6.39 29.61 14.90
N ILE A 206 6.83 30.87 14.90
CA ILE A 206 7.01 31.68 13.68
C ILE A 206 8.45 32.19 13.71
N LYS A 207 9.25 31.83 12.68
CA LYS A 207 10.69 32.14 12.62
C LYS A 207 11.43 31.79 13.92
N GLY A 208 11.11 30.63 14.50
CA GLY A 208 11.72 30.13 15.74
C GLY A 208 11.18 30.74 17.05
N LYS A 209 10.33 31.77 17.01
CA LYS A 209 9.78 32.42 18.20
C LYS A 209 8.36 31.93 18.51
N PRO A 210 8.01 31.69 19.78
CA PRO A 210 6.66 31.31 20.17
C PRO A 210 5.71 32.51 20.01
N HIS A 211 4.56 32.24 19.39
CA HIS A 211 3.48 33.21 19.21
C HIS A 211 2.17 32.60 19.73
N THR A 212 1.45 33.34 20.58
CA THR A 212 0.18 32.92 21.15
C THR A 212 -0.94 33.04 20.13
N LYS A 213 -1.73 31.98 19.97
CA LYS A 213 -2.87 31.96 19.06
C LYS A 213 -4.06 32.68 19.69
N THR A 214 -4.77 33.44 18.87
CA THR A 214 -6.04 34.06 19.27
C THR A 214 -7.14 33.01 19.47
N LYS A 215 -8.21 33.38 20.20
CA LYS A 215 -9.40 32.51 20.35
C LYS A 215 -10.02 32.12 19.00
N ALA A 216 -10.01 33.04 18.03
CA ALA A 216 -10.52 32.78 16.69
C ALA A 216 -9.65 31.77 15.93
N GLU A 217 -8.31 31.91 16.01
CA GLU A 217 -7.38 30.94 15.40
C GLU A 217 -7.53 29.55 16.00
N LEU A 218 -7.64 29.43 17.32
CA LEU A 218 -7.87 28.14 17.99
C LEU A 218 -9.20 27.50 17.58
N ARG A 219 -10.28 28.29 17.46
CA ARG A 219 -11.58 27.80 16.96
C ARG A 219 -11.49 27.34 15.51
N CYS A 220 -10.79 28.07 14.64
CA CYS A 220 -10.59 27.69 13.25
C CYS A 220 -9.77 26.39 13.14
N GLU A 221 -8.67 26.29 13.89
CA GLU A 221 -7.85 25.08 13.95
C GLU A 221 -8.64 23.86 14.45
N ALA A 222 -9.48 24.05 15.49
CA ALA A 222 -10.36 23.02 16.00
C ALA A 222 -11.35 22.52 14.94
N LYS A 223 -12.04 23.44 14.24
CA LYS A 223 -12.94 23.10 13.13
C LYS A 223 -12.23 22.29 12.05
N VAL A 224 -11.06 22.75 11.59
CA VAL A 224 -10.29 22.07 10.55
C VAL A 224 -9.86 20.67 11.00
N LYS A 225 -9.33 20.51 12.23
CA LYS A 225 -8.88 19.21 12.74
C LYS A 225 -10.05 18.24 12.95
N LEU A 226 -11.17 18.71 13.49
CA LEU A 226 -12.38 17.91 13.67
C LEU A 226 -12.97 17.48 12.31
N MET A 227 -13.11 18.40 11.35
CA MET A 227 -13.56 18.05 10.00
C MET A 227 -12.65 17.02 9.35
N ARG A 228 -11.32 17.18 9.46
CA ARG A 228 -10.37 16.18 8.94
C ARG A 228 -10.51 14.83 9.62
N LYS A 229 -10.80 14.80 10.92
CA LYS A 229 -11.05 13.56 11.65
C LYS A 229 -12.32 12.89 11.13
N LYS A 230 -13.45 13.62 11.08
CA LYS A 230 -14.73 13.12 10.58
C LYS A 230 -14.67 12.67 9.12
N ALA A 231 -14.00 13.43 8.25
CA ALA A 231 -13.82 13.05 6.85
C ALA A 231 -13.09 11.70 6.71
N ARG A 232 -12.06 11.46 7.51
CA ARG A 232 -11.32 10.18 7.48
C ARG A 232 -12.09 8.99 8.09
N GLU A 233 -13.11 9.24 8.90
CA GLU A 233 -14.01 8.21 9.42
C GLU A 233 -14.98 7.69 8.35
N VAL A 234 -15.35 8.52 7.37
CA VAL A 234 -16.39 8.20 6.36
C VAL A 234 -15.84 7.86 4.98
N ALA A 235 -14.52 7.90 4.78
CA ALA A 235 -13.89 7.60 3.50
C ALA A 235 -12.79 6.54 3.65
N PRO A 236 -12.66 5.61 2.70
CA PRO A 236 -11.61 4.59 2.72
C PRO A 236 -10.23 5.22 2.54
N ARG A 237 -9.22 4.64 3.19
CA ARG A 237 -7.81 5.02 3.01
C ARG A 237 -7.14 4.03 2.08
N TYR A 238 -6.71 4.51 0.91
CA TYR A 238 -5.93 3.72 -0.05
C TYR A 238 -4.43 3.81 0.19
N SER A 239 -3.69 2.95 -0.51
CA SER A 239 -2.23 2.94 -0.54
C SER A 239 -1.73 2.39 -1.88
N LEU A 240 -0.45 2.58 -2.22
CA LEU A 240 0.14 1.96 -3.41
C LEU A 240 0.05 0.41 -3.38
N TYR A 241 0.07 -0.20 -2.19
CA TYR A 241 -0.13 -1.65 -2.08
C TYR A 241 -1.56 -2.05 -2.43
N ALA A 242 -2.57 -1.28 -2.04
CA ALA A 242 -3.95 -1.53 -2.44
C ALA A 242 -4.10 -1.49 -3.97
N LEU A 243 -3.46 -0.53 -4.63
CA LEU A 243 -3.45 -0.45 -6.10
C LEU A 243 -2.81 -1.70 -6.73
N ARG A 244 -1.65 -2.13 -6.21
CA ARG A 244 -0.97 -3.34 -6.68
C ARG A 244 -1.82 -4.61 -6.47
N HIS A 245 -2.48 -4.75 -5.32
CA HIS A 245 -3.35 -5.89 -5.04
C HIS A 245 -4.55 -5.89 -5.98
N SER A 246 -5.11 -4.71 -6.25
CA SER A 246 -6.24 -4.54 -7.16
C SER A 246 -5.87 -4.87 -8.61
N TRP A 247 -4.68 -4.46 -9.07
CA TRP A 247 -4.17 -4.85 -10.39
C TRP A 247 -4.16 -6.37 -10.57
N ALA A 248 -3.69 -7.10 -9.56
CA ALA A 248 -3.64 -8.56 -9.65
C ALA A 248 -5.03 -9.19 -9.54
N THR A 249 -5.96 -8.64 -8.76
CA THR A 249 -7.37 -9.05 -8.80
C THR A 249 -7.94 -8.87 -10.21
N ASN A 250 -7.76 -7.69 -10.80
CA ASN A 250 -8.27 -7.36 -12.13
C ASN A 250 -7.67 -8.28 -13.21
N ALA A 251 -6.37 -8.55 -13.14
CA ALA A 251 -5.70 -9.44 -14.09
C ALA A 251 -6.25 -10.87 -14.02
N LEU A 252 -6.48 -11.40 -12.81
CA LEU A 252 -7.08 -12.73 -12.63
C LEU A 252 -8.54 -12.75 -13.12
N GLN A 253 -9.33 -11.72 -12.80
CA GLN A 253 -10.70 -11.58 -13.29
C GLN A 253 -10.77 -11.50 -14.82
N ALA A 254 -9.80 -10.85 -15.45
CA ALA A 254 -9.63 -10.81 -16.90
C ALA A 254 -9.12 -12.15 -17.50
N GLY A 255 -8.86 -13.16 -16.67
CA GLY A 255 -8.49 -14.51 -17.08
C GLY A 255 -6.99 -14.74 -17.31
N VAL A 256 -6.11 -13.84 -16.84
CA VAL A 256 -4.67 -14.10 -16.82
C VAL A 256 -4.38 -15.17 -15.77
N ASP A 257 -3.59 -16.19 -16.12
CA ASP A 257 -3.31 -17.27 -15.19
C ASP A 257 -2.49 -16.81 -13.97
N ALA A 258 -2.70 -17.48 -12.84
CA ALA A 258 -2.12 -17.11 -11.55
C ALA A 258 -0.59 -17.10 -11.55
N LEU A 259 0.06 -17.97 -12.34
CA LEU A 259 1.52 -18.03 -12.43
C LEU A 259 2.05 -16.80 -13.18
N THR A 260 1.45 -16.46 -14.32
CA THR A 260 1.78 -15.27 -15.09
C THR A 260 1.59 -14.00 -14.27
N VAL A 261 0.46 -13.85 -13.57
CA VAL A 261 0.24 -12.70 -12.66
C VAL A 261 1.33 -12.65 -11.59
N ALA A 262 1.68 -13.78 -10.97
CA ALA A 262 2.72 -13.83 -9.93
C ALA A 262 4.11 -13.43 -10.48
N ILE A 263 4.44 -13.85 -11.70
CA ILE A 263 5.69 -13.48 -12.41
C ILE A 263 5.70 -12.00 -12.74
N LEU A 264 4.61 -11.45 -13.28
CA LEU A 264 4.49 -10.02 -13.60
C LEU A 264 4.57 -9.14 -12.35
N MET A 265 3.96 -9.57 -11.26
CA MET A 265 4.12 -8.97 -9.92
C MET A 265 5.55 -9.13 -9.36
N GLY A 266 6.33 -10.06 -9.89
CA GLY A 266 7.70 -10.37 -9.47
C GLY A 266 7.77 -11.11 -8.14
N HIS A 267 6.75 -11.89 -7.76
CA HIS A 267 6.72 -12.66 -6.52
C HIS A 267 7.89 -13.63 -6.41
N ARG A 268 8.47 -13.76 -5.21
CA ARG A 268 9.54 -14.75 -4.94
C ARG A 268 8.99 -16.17 -4.92
N ASP A 269 7.76 -16.29 -4.43
CA ASP A 269 7.01 -17.51 -4.22
C ASP A 269 5.63 -17.30 -4.84
N PRO A 270 5.31 -17.97 -5.96
CA PRO A 270 4.00 -17.88 -6.60
C PRO A 270 2.83 -18.26 -5.69
N SER A 271 3.05 -19.10 -4.66
CA SER A 271 1.99 -19.51 -3.72
C SER A 271 1.44 -18.34 -2.89
N MET A 272 2.19 -17.24 -2.79
CA MET A 272 1.70 -16.00 -2.17
C MET A 272 0.44 -15.48 -2.85
N LEU A 273 0.32 -15.70 -4.17
CA LEU A 273 -0.86 -15.30 -4.92
C LEU A 273 -2.06 -16.18 -4.52
N ALA A 274 -1.90 -17.51 -4.50
CA ALA A 274 -2.94 -18.44 -4.04
C ALA A 274 -3.47 -18.10 -2.63
N LYS A 275 -2.59 -17.72 -1.69
CA LYS A 275 -2.99 -17.32 -0.33
C LYS A 275 -3.86 -16.06 -0.30
N VAL A 276 -3.62 -15.11 -1.19
CA VAL A 276 -4.33 -13.81 -1.26
C VAL A 276 -5.65 -13.97 -2.03
N TYR A 277 -5.66 -14.76 -3.09
CA TYR A 277 -6.79 -14.87 -4.02
C TYR A 277 -7.68 -16.10 -3.82
N GLN A 278 -7.56 -16.79 -2.68
CA GLN A 278 -8.42 -17.92 -2.31
C GLN A 278 -9.93 -17.57 -2.41
N HIS A 279 -10.32 -16.30 -2.24
CA HIS A 279 -11.71 -15.87 -2.37
C HIS A 279 -12.26 -16.04 -3.80
N LEU A 280 -11.42 -16.02 -4.86
CA LEU A 280 -11.88 -16.27 -6.23
C LEU A 280 -12.38 -17.71 -6.44
N GLN A 281 -11.94 -18.67 -5.62
CA GLN A 281 -12.50 -20.05 -5.63
C GLN A 281 -14.00 -20.06 -5.29
N HIS A 282 -14.49 -19.02 -4.61
CA HIS A 282 -15.88 -18.89 -4.21
C HIS A 282 -16.73 -18.15 -5.26
N ASN A 283 -16.16 -17.78 -6.43
CA ASN A 283 -16.92 -17.23 -7.56
C ASN A 283 -17.23 -18.35 -8.57
N PRO A 284 -18.45 -18.92 -8.56
CA PRO A 284 -18.78 -20.09 -9.39
C PRO A 284 -18.73 -19.79 -10.89
N GLU A 285 -19.10 -18.58 -11.31
CA GLU A 285 -19.07 -18.17 -12.73
C GLU A 285 -17.64 -18.13 -13.25
N HIS A 286 -16.74 -17.50 -12.48
CA HIS A 286 -15.32 -17.45 -12.82
C HIS A 286 -14.71 -18.86 -12.91
N MET A 287 -14.99 -19.72 -11.92
CA MET A 287 -14.48 -21.10 -11.91
C MET A 287 -15.04 -21.94 -13.07
N LEU A 288 -16.32 -21.75 -13.44
CA LEU A 288 -16.93 -22.41 -14.58
C LEU A 288 -16.31 -21.95 -15.91
N GLU A 289 -16.03 -20.66 -16.07
CA GLU A 289 -15.34 -20.14 -17.26
C GLU A 289 -13.93 -20.70 -17.38
N GLN A 290 -13.16 -20.77 -16.29
CA GLN A 290 -11.82 -21.37 -16.30
C GLN A 290 -11.87 -22.86 -16.64
N ALA A 291 -12.86 -23.60 -16.12
CA ALA A 291 -13.07 -25.00 -16.47
C ALA A 291 -13.40 -25.17 -17.96
N ARG A 292 -14.24 -24.29 -18.54
CA ARG A 292 -14.54 -24.27 -19.98
C ARG A 292 -13.29 -23.99 -20.82
N LYS A 293 -12.48 -22.99 -20.44
CA LYS A 293 -11.22 -22.65 -21.13
C LYS A 293 -10.25 -23.83 -21.14
N ALA A 294 -10.09 -24.53 -20.01
CA ALA A 294 -9.26 -25.72 -19.91
C ALA A 294 -9.74 -26.86 -20.83
N ALA A 295 -11.06 -27.07 -20.92
CA ALA A 295 -11.63 -28.07 -21.83
C ALA A 295 -11.46 -27.69 -23.31
N SER A 296 -11.63 -26.41 -23.67
CA SER A 296 -11.50 -25.93 -25.06
C SER A 296 -10.06 -25.94 -25.60
N GLY A 297 -9.04 -25.92 -24.73
CA GLY A 297 -7.65 -26.17 -25.14
C GLY A 297 -7.35 -27.64 -25.45
N THR A 298 -8.28 -28.54 -25.14
CA THR A 298 -8.22 -29.99 -25.36
C THR A 298 -9.11 -30.38 -26.53
N ILE A 299 -9.07 -29.64 -27.65
CA ILE A 299 -9.58 -30.17 -28.91
C ILE A 299 -8.64 -31.30 -29.30
N ILE A 300 -9.03 -32.51 -28.94
CA ILE A 300 -8.54 -33.72 -29.56
C ILE A 300 -8.95 -33.59 -31.03
N GLU A 301 -7.97 -33.34 -31.91
CA GLU A 301 -8.08 -33.64 -33.33
C GLU A 301 -8.24 -35.16 -33.48
N SER A 302 -9.40 -35.70 -33.12
CA SER A 302 -9.74 -37.09 -33.38
C SER A 302 -10.64 -37.16 -34.60
N ARG A 303 -9.98 -37.49 -35.71
CA ARG A 303 -10.45 -38.40 -36.77
C ARG A 303 -11.62 -37.91 -37.62
N LYS A 304 -11.26 -37.24 -38.72
CA LYS A 304 -11.84 -37.62 -40.01
C LYS A 304 -11.15 -38.92 -40.44
N CYS A 305 -11.86 -40.03 -40.34
CA CYS A 305 -11.72 -41.17 -41.24
C CYS A 305 -12.95 -41.16 -42.14
#